data_AF-E1ZG32-F1
#
_entry.id   AF-E1ZG32-F1
#
_cell.length_a   1.000
_cell.length_b   1.000
_cell.length_c   1.000
_cell.angle_alpha   90.00
_cell.angle_beta   90.00
_cell.angle_gamma   90.00
#
_symmetry.space_group_name_H-M   'P 1'
#
loop_
_entity.id
_entity.type
_entity.pdbx_description
1 polymer ?
#
loop_
_entity_poly.entity_id
_entity_poly.type
_entity_poly.pdbx_seq_one_letter_code
_entity_poly.pdbx_strand_id
1 'polypeptide(L)'
;MAVKAPSAAWAWLAWLLLGAGWVIMLAGVSALQDDCGSSNVNAFGVAGTAGYLAPISCDDFYNYAWWHVWYTFAMLFILPVFLAAGWVHKWRVGLIGLLIPLVVLLQYTCDTFLGLWETGPQGGSQEARAKVLFSGSLLSCIAIYSLIILFGVYDERSRPPDVRV
;
A
#
# COMPACT_ATOMS: atom_id res chain seq x y z
N MET A 1 -1.61 27.27 18.60
CA MET A 1 -1.72 26.16 19.57
C MET A 1 -0.54 25.23 19.34
N ALA A 2 0.33 25.03 20.32
CA ALA A 2 1.51 24.19 20.16
C ALA A 2 1.13 22.70 20.25
N VAL A 3 0.87 22.06 19.11
CA VAL A 3 0.57 20.62 19.02
C VAL A 3 1.79 19.83 19.47
N LYS A 4 1.74 19.07 20.58
CA LYS A 4 2.87 18.24 21.04
C LYS A 4 3.35 17.36 19.89
N ALA A 5 4.67 17.28 19.67
CA ALA A 5 5.23 16.44 18.62
C ALA A 5 4.74 15.00 18.81
N PRO A 6 4.27 14.33 17.74
CA PRO A 6 3.84 12.95 17.85
C PRO A 6 5.02 12.12 18.35
N SER A 7 4.82 11.32 19.40
CA SER A 7 5.85 10.41 19.90
C SER A 7 6.25 9.39 18.81
N ALA A 8 7.51 8.95 18.81
CA ALA A 8 7.99 7.86 17.95
C ALA A 8 7.10 6.60 17.98
N ALA A 9 6.35 6.40 19.07
CA ALA A 9 5.33 5.34 19.19
C ALA A 9 4.28 5.37 18.06
N TRP A 10 3.89 6.55 17.54
CA TRP A 10 2.94 6.65 16.44
C TRP A 10 3.52 6.17 15.11
N ALA A 11 4.81 6.41 14.87
CA ALA A 11 5.50 5.90 13.69
C ALA A 11 5.63 4.36 13.75
N TRP A 12 5.93 3.81 14.93
CA TRP A 12 5.93 2.37 15.15
C TRP A 12 4.56 1.73 14.99
N LEU A 13 3.50 2.38 15.49
CA LEU A 13 2.13 1.92 15.28
C LEU A 13 1.74 1.91 13.80
N ALA A 14 2.05 2.98 13.08
CA ALA A 14 1.79 3.07 11.65
C ALA A 14 2.59 2.01 10.86
N TRP A 15 3.83 1.72 11.25
CA TRP A 15 4.61 0.63 10.66
C TRP A 15 4.00 -0.75 10.95
N LEU A 16 3.50 -1.01 12.16
CA LEU A 16 2.79 -2.26 12.47
C LEU A 16 1.51 -2.42 11.66
N LEU A 17 0.74 -1.34 11.48
CA LEU A 17 -0.44 -1.34 10.62
C LEU A 17 -0.08 -1.60 9.16
N LEU A 18 1.03 -1.05 8.67
CA LEU A 18 1.55 -1.36 7.34
C LEU A 18 1.91 -2.85 7.22
N GLY A 19 2.51 -3.44 8.25
CA GLY A 19 2.81 -4.88 8.30
C GLY A 19 1.55 -5.75 8.24
N ALA A 20 0.52 -5.39 9.00
CA ALA A 20 -0.77 -6.08 8.95
C ALA A 20 -1.44 -5.95 7.57
N GLY A 21 -1.45 -4.74 6.99
CA GLY A 21 -1.95 -4.50 5.63
C GLY A 21 -1.22 -5.31 4.58
N TRP A 22 0.10 -5.42 4.69
CA TRP A 22 0.92 -6.22 3.79
C TRP A 22 0.59 -7.72 3.85
N VAL A 23 0.42 -8.29 5.05
CA VAL A 23 0.02 -9.71 5.19
C VAL A 23 -1.34 -9.96 4.55
N ILE A 24 -2.30 -9.06 4.74
CA ILE A 24 -3.63 -9.16 4.14
C ILE A 24 -3.55 -9.06 2.60
N MET A 25 -2.75 -8.13 2.08
CA MET A 25 -2.51 -8.03 0.62
C MET A 25 -1.89 -9.31 0.07
N LEU A 26 -0.85 -9.84 0.71
CA LEU A 26 -0.19 -11.07 0.28
C LEU A 26 -1.17 -12.24 0.22
N ALA A 27 -2.02 -12.39 1.24
CA ALA A 27 -3.07 -13.41 1.27
C ALA A 27 -4.10 -13.20 0.15
N GLY A 28 -4.51 -11.95 -0.11
CA GLY A 28 -5.45 -11.61 -1.18
C GLY A 28 -4.92 -11.90 -2.58
N VAL A 29 -3.70 -11.43 -2.90
CA VAL A 29 -3.06 -11.65 -4.22
C VAL A 29 -2.83 -13.14 -4.47
N SER A 30 -2.25 -13.86 -3.50
CA SER A 30 -1.97 -15.29 -3.66
C SER A 30 -3.24 -16.10 -3.88
N ALA A 31 -4.30 -15.84 -3.11
CA ALA A 31 -5.58 -16.52 -3.30
C ALA A 31 -6.23 -16.18 -4.66
N LEU A 32 -6.15 -14.93 -5.10
CA LEU A 32 -6.69 -14.53 -6.40
C LEU A 32 -5.95 -15.19 -7.58
N GLN A 33 -4.62 -15.28 -7.50
CA GLN A 33 -3.82 -15.93 -8.54
C GLN A 33 -4.06 -17.44 -8.58
N ASP A 34 -4.18 -18.09 -7.41
CA ASP A 34 -4.50 -19.53 -7.32
C ASP A 34 -5.86 -19.84 -7.96
N ASP A 35 -6.89 -19.02 -7.69
CA ASP A 35 -8.21 -19.16 -8.32
C ASP A 35 -8.13 -19.00 -9.84
N CYS A 36 -7.28 -18.11 -10.36
CA CYS A 36 -7.13 -17.99 -11.80
C CYS A 36 -6.45 -19.22 -12.42
N GLY A 37 -5.40 -19.75 -11.78
CA GLY A 37 -4.70 -20.95 -12.25
C GLY A 37 -5.55 -22.22 -12.19
N SER A 38 -6.46 -22.35 -11.23
CA SER A 38 -7.28 -23.54 -11.04
C SER A 38 -8.56 -23.58 -11.88
N SER A 39 -9.04 -22.43 -12.39
CA SER A 39 -10.39 -22.32 -12.97
C SER A 39 -10.48 -22.61 -14.48
N ASN A 40 -9.38 -22.98 -15.15
CA ASN A 40 -9.28 -23.06 -16.63
C ASN A 40 -9.65 -21.74 -17.37
N VAL A 41 -9.86 -20.65 -16.64
CA VAL A 41 -10.17 -19.32 -17.15
C VAL A 41 -8.87 -18.51 -17.13
N ASN A 42 -8.12 -18.55 -18.22
CA ASN A 42 -6.79 -17.91 -18.31
C ASN A 42 -6.84 -16.41 -18.63
N ALA A 43 -8.04 -15.83 -18.75
CA ALA A 43 -8.27 -14.41 -19.00
C ALA A 43 -9.64 -13.99 -18.47
N PHE A 44 -9.74 -12.80 -17.86
CA PHE A 44 -11.02 -12.25 -17.40
C PHE A 44 -11.90 -11.89 -18.59
N GLY A 45 -12.97 -12.65 -18.85
CA GLY A 45 -13.89 -12.42 -19.99
C GLY A 45 -14.83 -11.22 -19.82
N VAL A 46 -14.94 -10.64 -18.62
CA VAL A 46 -15.77 -9.46 -18.32
C VAL A 46 -15.10 -8.14 -18.82
N ALA A 47 -13.88 -8.27 -19.36
CA ALA A 47 -12.99 -7.28 -19.96
C ALA A 47 -13.46 -6.59 -21.27
N GLY A 48 -14.76 -6.68 -21.59
CA GLY A 48 -15.31 -6.25 -22.88
C GLY A 48 -16.02 -4.90 -22.87
N THR A 49 -16.05 -4.19 -21.73
CA THR A 49 -16.76 -2.92 -21.60
C THR A 49 -15.75 -1.78 -21.62
N ALA A 50 -15.92 -0.82 -22.53
CA ALA A 50 -15.00 0.30 -22.68
C ALA A 50 -14.78 1.01 -21.32
N GLY A 51 -13.55 1.00 -20.81
CA GLY A 51 -13.18 1.58 -19.51
C GLY A 51 -12.80 0.57 -18.43
N TYR A 52 -12.97 -0.75 -18.65
CA TYR A 52 -12.56 -1.78 -17.70
C TYR A 52 -11.59 -2.79 -18.34
N LEU A 53 -10.64 -3.25 -17.52
CA LEU A 53 -9.52 -4.17 -17.76
C LEU A 53 -9.60 -4.89 -19.12
N ALA A 54 -8.71 -4.60 -20.06
CA ALA A 54 -8.61 -5.32 -21.33
C ALA A 54 -8.33 -6.83 -21.10
N PRO A 55 -8.69 -7.73 -22.04
CA PRO A 55 -8.42 -9.16 -21.88
C PRO A 55 -6.91 -9.37 -21.83
N ILE A 56 -6.41 -9.64 -20.63
CA ILE A 56 -5.00 -9.83 -20.31
C ILE A 56 -4.85 -11.19 -19.62
N SER A 57 -3.70 -11.83 -19.79
CA SER A 57 -3.39 -13.08 -19.09
C SER A 57 -3.36 -12.83 -17.57
N CYS A 58 -3.76 -13.81 -16.78
CA CYS A 58 -3.72 -13.65 -15.32
C CYS A 58 -2.31 -13.42 -14.78
N ASP A 59 -1.28 -14.05 -15.37
CA ASP A 59 0.10 -13.84 -14.95
C ASP A 59 0.53 -12.38 -15.17
N ASP A 60 0.18 -11.78 -16.32
CA ASP A 60 0.50 -10.38 -16.60
C ASP A 60 -0.31 -9.42 -15.72
N PHE A 61 -1.57 -9.76 -15.44
CA PHE A 61 -2.44 -8.96 -14.56
C PHE A 61 -1.91 -8.91 -13.12
N TYR A 62 -1.57 -10.07 -12.54
CA TYR A 62 -1.11 -10.15 -11.17
C TYR A 62 0.36 -9.72 -11.00
N ASN A 63 1.16 -9.69 -12.07
CA ASN A 63 2.54 -9.20 -12.01
C ASN A 63 2.61 -7.79 -11.39
N TYR A 64 1.70 -6.90 -11.78
CA TYR A 64 1.63 -5.55 -11.22
C TYR A 64 1.30 -5.56 -9.71
N ALA A 65 0.36 -6.39 -9.27
CA ALA A 65 0.01 -6.53 -7.85
C ALA A 65 1.16 -7.14 -7.01
N TRP A 66 1.88 -8.12 -7.57
CA TRP A 66 3.07 -8.70 -6.94
C TRP A 66 4.19 -7.70 -6.76
N TRP A 67 4.38 -6.81 -7.74
CA TRP A 67 5.33 -5.73 -7.61
C TRP A 67 5.04 -4.83 -6.40
N HIS A 68 3.76 -4.53 -6.13
CA HIS A 68 3.38 -3.74 -4.95
C HIS A 68 3.62 -4.49 -3.65
N VAL A 69 3.31 -5.78 -3.60
CA VAL A 69 3.57 -6.63 -2.43
C VAL A 69 5.08 -6.63 -2.13
N TRP A 70 5.92 -6.78 -3.16
CA TRP A 70 7.37 -6.74 -3.02
C TRP A 70 7.89 -5.36 -2.58
N TYR A 71 7.41 -4.28 -3.19
CA TYR A 71 7.86 -2.93 -2.82
C TYR A 71 7.43 -2.58 -1.39
N THR A 72 6.20 -2.91 -1.00
CA THR A 72 5.73 -2.74 0.38
C THR A 72 6.56 -3.56 1.36
N PHE A 73 6.91 -4.79 1.00
CA PHE A 73 7.82 -5.63 1.79
C PHE A 73 9.19 -4.99 1.97
N ALA A 74 9.80 -4.45 0.91
CA ALA A 74 11.07 -3.74 1.00
C ALA A 74 10.98 -2.54 1.97
N MET A 75 9.89 -1.78 1.90
CA MET A 75 9.67 -0.65 2.83
C MET A 75 9.44 -1.11 4.27
N LEU A 76 8.88 -2.30 4.51
CA LEU A 76 8.76 -2.88 5.85
C LEU A 76 10.11 -3.13 6.52
N PHE A 77 11.21 -3.31 5.78
CA PHE A 77 12.56 -3.40 6.34
C PHE A 77 13.28 -2.06 6.40
N ILE A 78 13.15 -1.24 5.36
CA ILE A 78 13.83 0.06 5.30
C ILE A 78 13.34 0.97 6.44
N LEU A 79 12.03 1.11 6.63
CA LEU A 79 11.46 2.00 7.63
C LEU A 79 11.93 1.74 9.08
N PRO A 80 11.87 0.51 9.63
CA PRO A 80 12.28 0.25 10.99
C PRO A 80 13.78 0.41 11.20
N VAL A 81 14.61 0.14 10.17
CA VAL A 81 16.06 0.40 10.24
C VAL A 81 16.33 1.89 10.43
N PHE A 82 15.67 2.75 9.64
CA PHE A 82 15.84 4.21 9.76
C PHE A 82 15.23 4.76 11.05
N LEU A 83 14.10 4.21 11.51
CA LEU A 83 13.47 4.58 12.78
C LEU A 83 14.34 4.20 13.98
N ALA A 84 14.87 2.97 14.01
CA ALA A 84 15.72 2.49 15.10
C ALA A 84 17.09 3.19 15.14
N ALA A 85 17.67 3.50 13.97
CA ALA A 85 18.93 4.24 13.87
C ALA A 85 18.77 5.75 14.14
N GLY A 86 17.55 6.28 14.23
CA GLY A 86 17.29 7.71 14.39
C GLY A 86 17.69 8.56 13.19
N TRP A 87 17.86 7.95 12.00
CA TRP A 87 18.34 8.62 10.78
C TRP A 87 17.22 9.29 9.96
N VAL A 88 15.98 9.19 10.43
CA VAL A 88 14.80 9.74 9.76
C VAL A 88 14.96 11.23 9.45
N HIS A 89 15.53 12.01 10.38
CA HIS A 89 15.73 13.45 10.19
C HIS A 89 16.62 13.77 8.96
N LYS A 90 17.72 13.04 8.79
CA LYS A 90 18.69 13.26 7.70
C LYS A 90 18.16 12.80 6.35
N TRP A 91 17.42 11.69 6.33
CA TRP A 91 16.97 11.04 5.09
C TRP A 91 15.48 11.23 4.79
N ARG A 92 14.81 12.16 5.48
CA ARG A 92 13.35 12.34 5.41
C ARG A 92 12.83 12.47 3.98
N VAL A 93 13.50 13.28 3.15
CA VAL A 93 13.05 13.58 1.78
C VAL A 93 13.17 12.33 0.91
N GLY A 94 14.23 11.53 1.11
CA GLY A 94 14.39 10.25 0.44
C GLY A 94 13.32 9.24 0.88
N LEU A 95 13.06 9.13 2.19
CA LEU A 95 12.03 8.23 2.71
C LEU A 95 10.63 8.61 2.21
N ILE A 96 10.26 9.89 2.27
CA ILE A 96 9.00 10.38 1.72
C ILE A 96 8.94 10.15 0.20
N GLY A 97 10.05 10.39 -0.51
CA GLY A 97 10.15 10.13 -1.95
C GLY A 97 9.96 8.67 -2.33
N LEU A 98 10.33 7.72 -1.47
CA LEU A 98 10.06 6.29 -1.66
C LEU A 98 8.60 5.93 -1.31
N LEU A 99 8.03 6.55 -0.29
CA LEU A 99 6.66 6.28 0.14
C LEU A 99 5.59 6.85 -0.81
N ILE A 100 5.84 7.99 -1.46
CA ILE A 100 4.85 8.62 -2.36
C ILE A 100 4.46 7.71 -3.54
N PRO A 101 5.40 7.16 -4.33
CA PRO A 101 5.04 6.22 -5.40
C PRO A 101 4.28 5.01 -4.88
N LEU A 102 4.64 4.51 -3.69
CA LEU A 102 3.98 3.36 -3.07
C LEU A 102 2.50 3.64 -2.75
N VAL A 103 2.18 4.84 -2.26
CA VAL A 103 0.78 5.25 -2.06
C VAL A 103 -0.01 5.25 -3.36
N VAL A 104 0.56 5.85 -4.41
CA VAL A 104 -0.12 5.92 -5.72
C VAL A 104 -0.38 4.52 -6.27
N LEU A 105 0.62 3.64 -6.18
CA LEU A 105 0.52 2.23 -6.57
C LEU A 105 -0.59 1.49 -5.80
N LEU A 106 -0.66 1.69 -4.48
CA LEU A 106 -1.69 1.08 -3.63
C LEU A 106 -3.09 1.66 -3.88
N GLN A 107 -3.21 2.93 -4.26
CA GLN A 107 -4.49 3.53 -4.65
C GLN A 107 -5.02 2.93 -5.95
N TYR A 108 -4.17 2.77 -6.96
CA TYR A 108 -4.55 2.07 -8.20
C TYR A 108 -4.94 0.62 -7.93
N THR A 109 -4.26 -0.04 -6.99
CA THR A 109 -4.62 -1.39 -6.51
C THR A 109 -6.01 -1.39 -5.90
N CYS A 110 -6.30 -0.45 -5.00
CA CYS A 110 -7.63 -0.32 -4.41
C CYS A 110 -8.71 -0.15 -5.48
N ASP A 111 -8.50 0.77 -6.43
CA ASP A 111 -9.46 1.03 -7.51
C ASP A 111 -9.70 -0.22 -8.38
N THR A 112 -8.62 -0.90 -8.77
CA THR A 112 -8.68 -2.12 -9.60
C THR A 112 -9.44 -3.25 -8.90
N PHE A 113 -9.14 -3.53 -7.64
CA PHE A 113 -9.75 -4.64 -6.92
C PHE A 113 -11.13 -4.30 -6.34
N LEU A 114 -11.46 -3.02 -6.18
CA LEU A 114 -12.84 -2.57 -5.98
C LEU A 114 -13.67 -2.86 -7.23
N GLY A 115 -13.16 -2.53 -8.42
CA GLY A 115 -13.80 -2.89 -9.68
C GLY A 115 -14.00 -4.40 -9.84
N LEU A 116 -13.00 -5.21 -9.45
CA LEU A 116 -13.11 -6.67 -9.49
C LEU A 116 -14.14 -7.23 -8.49
N TRP A 117 -14.27 -6.60 -7.33
CA TRP A 117 -15.34 -6.91 -6.37
C TRP A 117 -16.71 -6.59 -6.99
N GLU A 118 -16.92 -5.38 -7.52
CA GLU A 118 -18.23 -4.96 -8.04
C GLU A 118 -18.68 -5.70 -9.30
N THR A 119 -17.72 -6.16 -10.12
CA THR A 119 -17.99 -6.83 -11.41
C THR A 119 -17.91 -8.37 -11.34
N GLY A 120 -17.42 -8.92 -10.23
CA GLY A 120 -17.33 -10.36 -10.02
C GLY A 120 -18.72 -11.02 -9.85
N PRO A 121 -18.86 -12.33 -10.13
CA PRO A 121 -20.07 -13.07 -9.82
C PRO A 121 -20.39 -12.97 -8.32
N GLN A 122 -21.56 -12.40 -7.99
CA GLN A 122 -21.97 -12.17 -6.60
C GLN A 122 -21.98 -13.49 -5.80
N GLY A 123 -21.29 -13.50 -4.66
CA GLY A 123 -21.19 -14.66 -3.76
C GLY A 123 -20.10 -15.67 -4.14
N GLY A 124 -19.28 -15.39 -5.14
CA GLY A 124 -18.16 -16.25 -5.55
C GLY A 124 -16.90 -16.09 -4.67
N SER A 125 -16.00 -17.08 -4.73
CA SER A 125 -14.69 -17.04 -4.06
C SER A 125 -13.84 -15.85 -4.52
N GLN A 126 -13.96 -15.48 -5.80
CA GLN A 126 -13.25 -14.36 -6.40
C GLN A 126 -13.63 -13.01 -5.76
N GLU A 127 -14.91 -12.78 -5.48
CA GLU A 127 -15.39 -11.55 -4.82
C GLU A 127 -14.80 -11.42 -3.41
N ALA A 128 -14.85 -12.50 -2.63
CA ALA A 128 -14.32 -12.52 -1.28
C ALA A 128 -12.80 -12.27 -1.26
N ARG A 129 -12.05 -12.84 -2.20
CA ARG A 129 -10.60 -12.66 -2.30
C ARG A 129 -10.23 -11.25 -2.79
N ALA A 130 -11.01 -10.68 -3.71
CA ALA A 130 -10.86 -9.28 -4.13
C ALA A 130 -11.08 -8.30 -2.96
N LYS A 131 -12.08 -8.54 -2.12
CA LYS A 131 -12.31 -7.76 -0.87
C LYS A 131 -11.11 -7.83 0.07
N VAL A 132 -10.52 -9.01 0.25
CA VAL A 132 -9.33 -9.19 1.10
C VAL A 132 -8.19 -8.33 0.57
N LEU A 133 -7.88 -8.42 -0.73
CA LEU A 133 -6.81 -7.63 -1.34
C LEU A 133 -7.08 -6.12 -1.23
N PHE A 134 -8.28 -5.68 -1.57
CA PHE A 134 -8.72 -4.29 -1.42
C PHE A 134 -8.53 -3.77 0.00
N SER A 135 -8.96 -4.55 1.01
CA SER A 135 -8.86 -4.15 2.41
C SER A 135 -7.40 -4.02 2.87
N GLY A 136 -6.52 -4.94 2.43
CA GLY A 136 -5.09 -4.90 2.72
C GLY A 136 -4.41 -3.69 2.07
N SER A 137 -4.75 -3.38 0.82
CA SER A 137 -4.19 -2.21 0.12
C SER A 137 -4.68 -0.90 0.71
N LEU A 138 -5.95 -0.83 1.14
CA LEU A 138 -6.50 0.34 1.81
C LEU A 138 -5.83 0.58 3.17
N LEU A 139 -5.67 -0.48 3.97
CA LEU A 139 -4.99 -0.39 5.26
C LEU A 139 -3.54 0.07 5.11
N SER A 140 -2.82 -0.48 4.12
CA SER A 140 -1.45 -0.10 3.78
C SER A 140 -1.36 1.36 3.31
N CYS A 141 -2.31 1.81 2.50
CA CYS A 141 -2.44 3.22 2.09
C CYS A 141 -2.55 4.16 3.29
N ILE A 142 -3.48 3.88 4.21
CA ILE A 142 -3.71 4.71 5.40
C ILE A 142 -2.45 4.73 6.29
N ALA A 143 -1.80 3.58 6.46
CA ALA A 143 -0.57 3.47 7.24
C ALA A 143 0.57 4.31 6.62
N ILE A 144 0.75 4.26 5.30
CA ILE A 144 1.79 5.04 4.62
C ILE A 144 1.48 6.54 4.64
N TYR A 145 0.22 6.95 4.42
CA TYR A 145 -0.18 8.35 4.57
C TYR A 145 0.14 8.87 5.99
N SER A 146 -0.17 8.06 7.00
CA SER A 146 0.15 8.38 8.39
C SER A 146 1.66 8.55 8.59
N LEU A 147 2.49 7.66 8.02
CA LEU A 147 3.96 7.77 8.07
C LEU A 147 4.48 9.02 7.36
N ILE A 148 3.95 9.36 6.18
CA ILE A 148 4.34 10.57 5.44
C ILE A 148 4.04 11.82 6.28
N ILE A 149 2.84 11.91 6.86
CA ILE A 149 2.46 13.03 7.72
C ILE A 149 3.37 13.10 8.95
N LEU A 150 3.60 11.97 9.62
CA LEU A 150 4.46 11.90 10.81
C LEU A 150 5.90 12.34 10.49
N PHE A 151 6.47 11.90 9.37
CA PHE A 151 7.80 12.30 8.92
C PHE A 151 7.88 13.78 8.52
N GLY A 152 6.78 14.35 8.01
CA GLY A 152 6.67 15.79 7.74
C GLY A 152 6.63 16.64 9.01
N VAL A 153 5.81 16.24 9.99
CA VAL A 153 5.56 17.04 11.22
C VAL A 153 6.71 16.96 12.23
N TYR A 154 7.47 15.85 12.27
CA TYR A 154 8.52 15.65 13.29
C TYR A 154 9.62 16.71 13.30
N ASP A 155 9.77 17.50 12.22
CA ASP A 155 10.97 18.29 11.97
C ASP A 155 10.76 19.81 11.91
N GLU A 156 9.53 20.32 11.97
CA GLU A 156 9.27 21.76 12.01
C GLU A 156 9.70 22.42 13.34
N ARG A 157 10.08 21.63 14.34
CA ARG A 157 10.43 22.10 15.70
C ARG A 157 11.91 22.06 16.03
N SER A 158 12.74 21.37 15.24
CA SER A 158 14.17 21.25 15.49
C SER A 158 14.96 22.46 14.95
N ARG A 159 14.37 23.26 14.06
CA ARG A 159 14.94 24.54 13.63
C ARG A 159 14.78 25.58 14.74
N PRO A 160 15.88 26.19 15.25
CA PRO A 160 15.77 27.41 16.03
C PRO A 160 15.07 28.49 15.18
N PRO A 161 14.28 29.39 15.79
CA PRO A 161 13.66 30.48 15.04
C PRO A 161 14.76 31.25 14.30
N ASP A 162 14.63 31.34 12.98
CA ASP A 162 15.54 32.12 12.14
C ASP A 162 15.72 33.50 12.77
N VAL A 163 16.95 33.80 13.17
CA VAL A 163 17.38 35.16 13.44
C VAL A 163 17.30 35.86 12.09
N ARG A 164 16.21 36.59 11.87
CA ARG A 164 16.11 37.54 10.77
C ARG A 164 17.26 38.53 10.95
N VAL A 165 18.24 38.49 10.06
CA VAL A 165 19.20 39.57 9.83
C VAL A 165 18.62 40.48 8.77
#